data_AF-A0AAD0I0G9-F1
#
_entry.id   AF-A0AAD0I0G9-F1
#
_cell.length_a   1.000
_cell.length_b   1.000
_cell.length_c   1.000
_cell.angle_alpha   90.00
_cell.angle_beta   90.00
_cell.angle_gamma   90.00
#
_symmetry.space_group_name_H-M   'P 1'
#
loop_
_entity.id
_entity.type
_entity.pdbx_description
1 polymer ?
#
loop_
_entity_poly.entity_id
_entity_poly.type
_entity_poly.pdbx_seq_one_letter_code
_entity_poly.pdbx_strand_id
1 'polypeptide(L)'
;MNGDNTLGSEELLKHLSSLTQSLEKVLDGNAALEPLECALSSHDALTEKLASLGMSPAVAEVLERIEHFIIEQALALYEMAQSAQQQGHIIDCFARHLLAVEGIGPATAKQLFEANIAFPEQLFELSPEEIADLPLPPASLARVTALYEEHAANQ
;
A
#
# COMPACT_ATOMS: atom_id res chain seq x y z
N MET A 1 0.59 -8.82 39.50
CA MET A 1 -0.24 -8.08 38.52
C MET A 1 0.27 -8.47 37.13
N ASN A 2 -0.34 -9.48 36.49
CA ASN A 2 0.08 -10.02 35.18
C ASN A 2 -1.07 -10.04 34.15
N GLY A 3 -2.12 -9.25 34.36
CA GLY A 3 -3.37 -9.34 33.58
C GLY A 3 -3.43 -8.50 32.30
N ASP A 4 -2.54 -7.51 32.12
CA ASP A 4 -2.62 -6.58 30.98
C ASP A 4 -1.90 -7.07 29.71
N ASN A 5 -0.83 -7.88 29.85
CA ASN A 5 -0.04 -8.32 28.69
C ASN A 5 -0.67 -9.49 27.92
N THR A 6 -1.63 -10.22 28.50
CA THR A 6 -2.27 -11.38 27.86
C THR A 6 -3.29 -10.99 26.81
N LEU A 7 -4.02 -9.88 27.00
CA LEU A 7 -4.94 -9.37 25.98
C LEU A 7 -4.19 -8.89 24.73
N GLY A 8 -3.05 -8.22 24.92
CA GLY A 8 -2.22 -7.74 23.81
C GLY A 8 -1.62 -8.89 22.98
N SER A 9 -1.23 -10.00 23.61
CA SER A 9 -0.68 -11.15 22.89
C SER A 9 -1.72 -11.95 22.14
N GLU A 10 -2.93 -12.11 22.70
CA GLU A 10 -4.04 -12.80 22.00
C GLU A 10 -4.49 -12.02 20.75
N GLU A 11 -4.57 -10.69 20.86
CA GLU A 11 -4.90 -9.82 19.74
C GLU A 11 -3.83 -9.88 18.63
N LEU A 12 -2.55 -9.82 18.98
CA LEU A 12 -1.45 -9.99 18.02
C LEU A 12 -1.52 -11.35 17.31
N LEU A 13 -1.72 -12.44 18.06
CA LEU A 13 -1.85 -13.78 17.48
C LEU A 13 -3.05 -13.89 16.54
N LYS A 14 -4.16 -13.22 16.89
CA LYS A 14 -5.35 -13.16 16.03
C LYS A 14 -5.06 -12.44 14.72
N HIS A 15 -4.45 -11.26 14.76
CA HIS A 15 -4.12 -10.52 13.53
C HIS A 15 -3.08 -11.26 12.69
N LEU A 16 -2.07 -11.88 13.31
CA LEU A 16 -1.08 -12.70 12.61
C LEU A 16 -1.72 -13.91 11.91
N SER A 17 -2.64 -14.60 12.61
CA SER A 17 -3.37 -15.74 12.04
C SER A 17 -4.25 -15.30 10.86
N SER A 18 -4.93 -14.16 11.01
CA SER A 18 -5.78 -13.57 9.97
C SER A 18 -4.97 -13.16 8.73
N LEU A 19 -3.83 -12.50 8.95
CA LEU A 19 -2.89 -12.13 7.88
C LEU A 19 -2.39 -13.39 7.15
N THR A 20 -1.92 -14.39 7.90
CA THR A 20 -1.39 -15.64 7.33
C THR A 20 -2.44 -16.35 6.48
N GLN A 21 -3.65 -16.55 7.01
CA GLN A 21 -4.74 -17.21 6.26
C GLN A 21 -5.16 -16.43 5.01
N SER A 22 -5.11 -15.10 5.06
CA SER A 22 -5.44 -14.26 3.91
C SER A 22 -4.36 -14.36 2.84
N LEU A 23 -3.09 -14.31 3.22
CA LEU A 23 -1.97 -14.47 2.30
C LEU A 23 -1.91 -15.88 1.70
N GLU A 24 -2.21 -16.94 2.46
CA GLU A 24 -2.33 -18.31 1.93
C GLU A 24 -3.36 -18.39 0.80
N LYS A 25 -4.55 -17.80 0.99
CA LYS A 25 -5.58 -17.75 -0.07
C LYS A 25 -5.10 -17.01 -1.32
N VAL A 26 -4.40 -15.90 -1.14
CA VAL A 26 -3.84 -15.11 -2.24
C VAL A 26 -2.79 -15.94 -3.00
N LEU A 27 -1.89 -16.61 -2.29
CA LEU A 27 -0.84 -17.46 -2.86
C LEU A 27 -1.39 -18.71 -3.56
N ASP A 28 -2.51 -19.25 -3.09
CA ASP A 28 -3.22 -20.38 -3.73
C ASP A 28 -3.97 -19.97 -5.02
N GLY A 29 -3.79 -18.74 -5.49
CA GLY A 29 -4.39 -18.21 -6.72
C GLY A 29 -5.82 -17.68 -6.52
N ASN A 30 -6.29 -17.59 -5.28
CA ASN A 30 -7.56 -16.92 -4.94
C ASN A 30 -7.29 -15.48 -4.49
N ALA A 31 -6.56 -14.72 -5.32
CA ALA A 31 -6.32 -13.29 -5.16
C ALA A 31 -7.60 -12.48 -5.48
N ALA A 32 -8.66 -12.76 -4.73
CA ALA A 32 -9.88 -11.97 -4.75
C ALA A 32 -9.71 -10.74 -3.84
N LEU A 33 -10.62 -9.79 -4.01
CA LEU A 33 -10.62 -8.52 -3.28
C LEU A 33 -10.72 -8.71 -1.77
N GLU A 34 -11.65 -9.56 -1.30
CA GLU A 34 -11.89 -9.81 0.13
C GLU A 34 -10.64 -10.34 0.88
N PRO A 35 -9.92 -11.38 0.39
CA PRO A 35 -8.64 -11.79 0.97
C PRO A 35 -7.59 -10.67 1.05
N LEU A 36 -7.48 -9.81 0.03
CA LEU A 36 -6.50 -8.72 0.02
C LEU A 36 -6.86 -7.63 1.03
N GLU A 37 -8.14 -7.25 1.13
CA GLU A 37 -8.62 -6.32 2.15
C GLU A 37 -8.39 -6.85 3.56
N CYS A 38 -8.66 -8.14 3.78
CA CYS A 38 -8.45 -8.78 5.07
C CYS A 38 -6.96 -8.84 5.43
N ALA A 39 -6.09 -9.14 4.45
CA ALA A 39 -4.65 -9.10 4.61
C ALA A 39 -4.18 -7.69 4.98
N LEU A 40 -4.60 -6.67 4.24
CA LEU A 40 -4.23 -5.27 4.48
C LEU A 40 -4.66 -4.80 5.87
N SER A 41 -5.92 -5.03 6.24
CA SER A 41 -6.44 -4.64 7.56
C SER A 41 -5.73 -5.38 8.71
N SER A 42 -5.39 -6.66 8.53
CA SER A 42 -4.65 -7.43 9.53
C SER A 42 -3.20 -6.96 9.64
N HIS A 43 -2.59 -6.58 8.52
CA HIS A 43 -1.26 -5.98 8.47
C HIS A 43 -1.24 -4.64 9.21
N ASP A 44 -2.20 -3.75 8.98
CA ASP A 44 -2.28 -2.45 9.66
C ASP A 44 -2.35 -2.60 11.17
N ALA A 45 -3.25 -3.47 11.63
CA ALA A 45 -3.44 -3.72 13.05
C ALA A 45 -2.18 -4.32 13.70
N LEU A 46 -1.47 -5.22 13.00
CA LEU A 46 -0.18 -5.75 13.46
C LEU A 46 0.87 -4.66 13.53
N THR A 47 0.99 -3.84 12.49
CA THR A 47 1.99 -2.77 12.39
C THR A 47 1.79 -1.74 13.50
N GLU A 48 0.55 -1.26 13.69
CA GLU A 48 0.21 -0.32 14.76
C GLU A 48 0.52 -0.91 16.15
N LYS A 49 0.10 -2.16 16.39
CA LYS A 49 0.31 -2.81 17.69
C LYS A 49 1.79 -3.05 17.97
N LEU A 50 2.55 -3.55 16.99
CA LEU A 50 3.97 -3.81 17.14
C LEU A 50 4.75 -2.50 17.30
N ALA A 51 4.38 -1.45 16.57
CA ALA A 51 4.97 -0.11 16.73
C ALA A 51 4.80 0.38 18.18
N SER A 52 3.60 0.22 18.77
CA SER A 52 3.34 0.59 20.17
C SER A 52 4.17 -0.19 21.20
N LEU A 53 4.68 -1.36 20.82
CA LEU A 53 5.50 -2.24 21.66
C LEU A 53 7.01 -2.09 21.42
N GLY A 54 7.43 -1.13 20.58
CA GLY A 54 8.84 -0.94 20.26
C GLY A 54 9.35 -1.93 19.21
N MET A 55 8.61 -2.04 18.10
CA MET A 55 8.95 -2.88 16.94
C MET A 55 10.44 -2.79 16.56
N SER A 56 11.08 -3.94 16.42
CA SER A 56 12.47 -3.99 15.94
C SER A 56 12.55 -3.68 14.44
N PRO A 57 13.68 -3.14 13.94
CA PRO A 57 13.85 -2.85 12.51
C PRO A 57 13.64 -4.06 11.60
N ALA A 58 14.09 -5.24 12.02
CA ALA A 58 13.92 -6.47 11.24
C ALA A 58 12.44 -6.89 11.08
N VAL A 59 11.60 -6.60 12.08
CA VAL A 59 10.15 -6.86 12.00
C VAL A 59 9.47 -5.82 11.12
N ALA A 60 9.89 -4.56 11.20
CA ALA A 60 9.39 -3.50 10.33
C ALA A 60 9.64 -3.82 8.85
N GLU A 61 10.86 -4.24 8.49
CA GLU A 61 11.24 -4.62 7.13
C GLU A 61 10.39 -5.80 6.60
N VAL A 62 10.09 -6.78 7.45
CA VAL A 62 9.22 -7.91 7.06
C VAL A 62 7.79 -7.43 6.80
N LEU A 63 7.25 -6.55 7.64
CA LEU A 63 5.90 -6.02 7.46
C LEU A 63 5.80 -5.15 6.21
N GLU A 64 6.81 -4.33 5.93
CA GLU A 64 6.90 -3.53 4.70
C GLU A 64 6.88 -4.42 3.46
N ARG A 65 7.67 -5.50 3.44
CA ARG A 65 7.67 -6.48 2.34
C ARG A 65 6.32 -7.18 2.15
N ILE A 66 5.61 -7.47 3.25
CA ILE A 66 4.26 -8.06 3.20
C ILE A 66 3.28 -7.07 2.59
N GLU A 67 3.34 -5.80 2.99
CA GLU A 67 2.50 -4.75 2.43
C GLU A 67 2.74 -4.55 0.93
N HIS A 68 4.02 -4.49 0.52
CA HIS A 68 4.39 -4.43 -0.90
C HIS A 68 3.78 -5.58 -1.68
N PHE A 69 3.90 -6.81 -1.18
CA PHE A 69 3.27 -7.97 -1.80
C PHE A 69 1.75 -7.81 -1.90
N ILE A 70 1.06 -7.38 -0.84
CA ILE A 70 -0.40 -7.18 -0.86
C ILE A 70 -0.81 -6.17 -1.93
N ILE A 71 -0.08 -5.05 -2.02
CA ILE A 71 -0.36 -3.96 -2.98
C ILE A 71 -0.05 -4.41 -4.42
N GLU A 72 1.02 -5.16 -4.65
CA GLU A 72 1.31 -5.76 -5.97
C GLU A 72 0.17 -6.69 -6.44
N GLN A 73 -0.37 -7.50 -5.53
CA GLN A 73 -1.53 -8.34 -5.85
C GLN A 73 -2.80 -7.51 -6.10
N ALA A 74 -2.97 -6.38 -5.41
CA ALA A 74 -4.06 -5.46 -5.66
C ALA A 74 -3.95 -4.76 -7.02
N LEU A 75 -2.74 -4.41 -7.47
CA LEU A 75 -2.49 -3.91 -8.83
C LEU A 75 -2.87 -4.95 -9.89
N ALA A 76 -2.46 -6.21 -9.72
CA ALA A 76 -2.86 -7.28 -10.62
C ALA A 76 -4.39 -7.47 -10.66
N LEU A 77 -5.04 -7.39 -9.50
CA LEU A 77 -6.50 -7.46 -9.40
C LEU A 77 -7.19 -6.24 -10.05
N TYR A 78 -6.57 -5.06 -9.99
CA TYR A 78 -7.06 -3.85 -10.63
C TYR A 78 -7.12 -3.99 -12.16
N GLU A 79 -6.07 -4.56 -12.77
CA GLU A 79 -6.02 -4.82 -14.21
C GLU A 79 -7.09 -5.83 -14.65
N MET A 80 -7.45 -6.76 -13.77
CA MET A 80 -8.47 -7.81 -14.01
C MET A 80 -9.89 -7.42 -13.56
N ALA A 81 -10.07 -6.22 -13.02
CA ALA A 81 -11.33 -5.79 -12.44
C ALA A 81 -12.44 -5.74 -13.50
N GLN A 82 -13.63 -6.24 -13.13
CA GLN A 82 -14.75 -6.41 -14.06
C GLN A 82 -15.65 -5.16 -14.14
N SER A 83 -15.38 -4.14 -13.33
CA SER A 83 -16.16 -2.90 -13.30
C SER A 83 -15.37 -1.71 -12.78
N ALA A 84 -15.74 -0.51 -13.21
CA ALA A 84 -15.21 0.74 -12.68
C ALA A 84 -15.46 0.92 -11.17
N GLN A 85 -16.54 0.32 -10.65
CA GLN A 85 -16.83 0.32 -9.22
C GLN A 85 -15.80 -0.51 -8.44
N GLN A 86 -15.47 -1.71 -8.94
CA GLN A 86 -14.45 -2.56 -8.34
C GLN A 86 -13.08 -1.89 -8.41
N GLN A 87 -12.73 -1.29 -9.55
CA GLN A 87 -11.50 -0.50 -9.71
C GLN A 87 -11.41 0.65 -8.70
N GLY A 88 -12.50 1.41 -8.55
CA GLY A 88 -12.58 2.48 -7.56
C GLY A 88 -12.34 1.97 -6.15
N HIS A 89 -12.95 0.85 -5.78
CA HIS A 89 -12.77 0.26 -4.46
C HIS A 89 -11.33 -0.20 -4.19
N ILE A 90 -10.69 -0.83 -5.18
CA ILE A 90 -9.28 -1.21 -5.09
C ILE A 90 -8.40 0.02 -4.85
N ILE A 91 -8.61 1.09 -5.62
CA ILE A 91 -7.84 2.34 -5.42
C ILE A 91 -8.06 2.90 -4.01
N ASP A 92 -9.31 2.96 -3.54
CA ASP A 92 -9.65 3.50 -2.21
C ASP A 92 -8.94 2.74 -1.08
N CYS A 93 -8.75 1.42 -1.24
CA CYS A 93 -8.07 0.58 -0.26
C CYS A 93 -6.54 0.64 -0.37
N PHE A 94 -5.99 0.59 -1.60
CA PHE A 94 -4.58 0.26 -1.82
C PHE A 94 -3.70 1.44 -2.29
N ALA A 95 -4.28 2.59 -2.65
CA ALA A 95 -3.52 3.80 -3.05
C ALA A 95 -3.11 4.70 -1.87
N ARG A 96 -3.17 4.18 -0.63
CA ARG A 96 -2.96 4.96 0.60
C ARG A 96 -1.58 5.62 0.72
N HIS A 97 -0.53 4.97 0.22
CA HIS A 97 0.84 5.51 0.27
C HIS A 97 0.98 6.75 -0.60
N LEU A 98 0.37 6.74 -1.78
CA LEU A 98 0.31 7.90 -2.65
C LEU A 98 -0.47 9.04 -1.99
N LEU A 99 -1.59 8.73 -1.34
CA LEU A 99 -2.42 9.71 -0.62
C LEU A 99 -1.73 10.33 0.59
N ALA A 100 -0.73 9.65 1.16
CA ALA A 100 0.04 10.16 2.29
C ALA A 100 1.07 11.23 1.87
N VAL A 101 1.37 11.35 0.57
CA VAL A 101 2.32 12.34 0.06
C VAL A 101 1.67 13.71 -0.05
N GLU A 102 2.29 14.70 0.58
CA GLU A 102 1.84 16.09 0.46
C GLU A 102 1.83 16.53 -1.02
N GLY A 103 0.73 17.15 -1.44
CA GLY A 103 0.53 17.56 -2.84
C GLY A 103 -0.08 16.49 -3.76
N ILE A 104 -0.17 15.23 -3.34
CA ILE A 104 -0.90 14.18 -4.05
C ILE A 104 -2.33 14.06 -3.50
N GLY A 105 -3.31 14.48 -4.31
CA GLY A 105 -4.74 14.31 -3.99
C GLY A 105 -5.31 13.00 -4.54
N PRO A 106 -6.58 12.65 -4.20
CA PRO A 106 -7.23 11.41 -4.63
C PRO A 106 -7.24 11.18 -6.14
N ALA A 107 -7.42 12.25 -6.93
CA ALA A 107 -7.39 12.14 -8.38
C ALA A 107 -5.99 11.77 -8.91
N THR A 108 -4.93 12.35 -8.35
CA THR A 108 -3.55 12.05 -8.74
C THR A 108 -3.13 10.66 -8.27
N ALA A 109 -3.44 10.29 -7.02
CA ALA A 109 -3.16 8.96 -6.49
C ALA A 109 -3.81 7.87 -7.34
N LYS A 110 -5.08 8.05 -7.72
CA LYS A 110 -5.77 7.17 -8.66
C LYS A 110 -5.03 7.01 -9.99
N GLN A 111 -4.60 8.11 -10.59
CA GLN A 111 -3.96 8.09 -11.91
C GLN A 111 -2.56 7.49 -11.87
N LEU A 112 -1.83 7.66 -10.77
CA LEU A 112 -0.56 6.99 -10.53
C LEU A 112 -0.77 5.48 -10.35
N PHE A 113 -1.78 5.08 -9.57
CA PHE A 113 -2.13 3.67 -9.39
C PHE A 113 -2.52 3.02 -10.73
N GLU A 114 -3.29 3.73 -11.56
CA GLU A 114 -3.61 3.34 -12.95
C GLU A 114 -2.37 3.22 -13.85
N ALA A 115 -1.31 3.97 -13.55
CA ALA A 115 -0.01 3.89 -14.22
C ALA A 115 0.94 2.85 -13.60
N ASN A 116 0.42 1.92 -12.79
CA ASN A 116 1.20 0.90 -12.05
C ASN A 116 2.23 1.48 -11.06
N ILE A 117 1.98 2.70 -10.56
CA ILE A 117 2.75 3.34 -9.48
C ILE A 117 1.87 3.36 -8.23
N ALA A 118 2.18 2.53 -7.25
CA ALA A 118 1.44 2.43 -5.99
C ALA A 118 2.20 2.98 -4.78
N PHE A 119 3.52 3.15 -4.90
CA PHE A 119 4.40 3.67 -3.87
C PHE A 119 5.09 4.97 -4.34
N PRO A 120 5.25 5.97 -3.46
CA PRO A 120 5.99 7.20 -3.79
C PRO A 120 7.44 6.93 -4.22
N GLU A 121 8.09 5.93 -3.65
CA GLU A 121 9.46 5.54 -3.97
C GLU A 121 9.60 5.16 -5.44
N GLN A 122 8.62 4.44 -5.99
CA GLN A 122 8.59 4.08 -7.41
C GLN A 122 8.58 5.32 -8.31
N LEU A 123 7.96 6.41 -7.87
CA LEU A 123 7.96 7.68 -8.60
C LEU A 123 9.36 8.30 -8.60
N PHE A 124 10.06 8.30 -7.46
CA PHE A 124 11.37 8.91 -7.33
C PHE A 124 12.50 8.08 -7.97
N GLU A 125 12.26 6.79 -8.23
CA GLU A 125 13.16 5.93 -9.00
C GLU A 125 13.10 6.18 -10.51
N LEU A 126 12.05 6.84 -11.01
CA LEU A 126 11.94 7.19 -12.43
C LEU A 126 12.91 8.30 -12.82
N SER A 127 13.36 8.27 -14.07
CA SER A 127 14.08 9.40 -14.69
C SER A 127 13.12 10.56 -15.00
N PRO A 128 13.64 11.80 -15.17
CA PRO A 128 12.82 12.94 -15.58
C PRO A 128 12.08 12.73 -16.91
N GLU A 129 12.67 11.97 -17.83
CA GLU A 129 12.06 11.60 -19.11
C GLU A 129 10.87 10.65 -18.89
N GLU A 130 11.03 9.64 -18.04
CA GLU A 130 9.95 8.71 -17.70
C GLU A 130 8.81 9.40 -16.95
N ILE A 131 9.11 10.36 -16.06
CA ILE A 131 8.10 11.19 -15.39
C ILE A 131 7.29 11.97 -16.42
N ALA A 132 7.95 12.60 -17.40
CA ALA A 132 7.28 13.39 -18.44
C ALA A 132 6.38 12.55 -19.36
N ASP A 133 6.73 11.28 -19.55
CA ASP A 133 6.00 10.33 -20.39
C ASP A 133 4.89 9.55 -19.65
N LEU A 134 4.71 9.78 -18.34
CA LEU A 134 3.62 9.14 -17.59
C LEU A 134 2.26 9.51 -18.21
N PRO A 135 1.32 8.55 -18.29
CA PRO A 135 0.00 8.76 -18.90
C PRO A 135 -0.95 9.55 -17.99
N LEU A 136 -0.48 10.68 -17.45
CA LEU A 136 -1.19 11.53 -16.51
C LEU A 136 -1.79 12.75 -17.23
N PRO A 137 -2.98 13.23 -16.80
CA PRO A 137 -3.48 14.51 -17.25
C PRO A 137 -2.52 15.66 -16.88
N PRO A 138 -2.48 16.76 -17.65
CA PRO A 138 -1.50 17.83 -17.46
C PRO A 138 -1.43 18.39 -16.04
N ALA A 139 -2.58 18.51 -15.36
CA ALA A 139 -2.63 19.02 -13.99
C ALA A 139 -2.00 18.06 -12.97
N SER A 140 -2.12 16.75 -13.18
CA SER A 140 -1.53 15.74 -12.30
C SER A 140 -0.06 15.56 -12.59
N LEU A 141 0.31 15.56 -13.88
CA LEU A 141 1.71 15.57 -14.31
C LEU A 141 2.47 16.75 -13.69
N ALA A 142 1.93 17.98 -13.77
CA ALA A 142 2.58 19.14 -13.18
C ALA A 142 2.81 19.02 -11.66
N ARG A 143 1.88 18.40 -10.92
CA ARG A 143 2.05 18.15 -9.47
C ARG A 143 3.14 17.12 -9.21
N VAL A 144 3.12 16.03 -9.97
CA VAL A 144 4.10 14.95 -9.89
C VAL A 144 5.50 15.45 -10.22
N THR A 145 5.65 16.26 -11.28
CA THR A 145 6.93 16.88 -11.64
C THR A 145 7.43 17.83 -10.55
N ALA A 146 6.57 18.70 -10.01
CA ALA A 146 6.96 19.60 -8.92
C ALA A 146 7.42 18.84 -7.66
N LEU A 147 6.70 17.77 -7.29
CA LEU A 147 7.08 16.89 -6.19
C LEU A 147 8.44 16.21 -6.44
N TYR A 148 8.67 15.72 -7.66
CA TYR A 148 9.92 15.09 -8.05
C TYR A 148 11.11 16.07 -7.98
N GLU A 149 10.94 17.29 -8.49
CA GLU A 149 11.95 18.35 -8.43
C GLU A 149 12.28 18.75 -6.99
N GLU A 150 11.26 18.88 -6.13
CA GLU A 150 11.45 19.17 -4.71
C GLU A 150 12.20 18.05 -4.00
N HIS A 151 11.87 16.79 -4.27
CA HIS A 151 12.57 15.65 -3.71
C HIS A 151 14.04 15.64 -4.14
N ALA A 152 14.33 15.85 -5.42
CA ALA A 152 15.70 15.91 -5.95
C ALA A 152 16.53 17.07 -5.38
N ALA A 153 15.90 18.19 -5.02
CA ALA A 153 16.58 19.35 -4.42
C ALA A 153 16.93 19.15 -2.93
N ASN A 154 16.25 18.22 -2.25
CA ASN A 154 16.39 17.95 -0.82
C ASN A 154 17.30 16.75 -0.50
N GLN A 155 17.88 16.10 -1.51
CA GLN A 155 18.93 15.07 -1.37
C GLN A 155 20.33 15.68 -1.41
#